data_AF-A0A942LY39-F1
#
_entry.id   AF-A0A942LY39-F1
#
_cell.length_a   1.000
_cell.length_b   1.000
_cell.length_c   1.000
_cell.angle_alpha   90.00
_cell.angle_beta   90.00
_cell.angle_gamma   90.00
#
_symmetry.space_group_name_H-M   'P 1'
#
loop_
_entity.id
_entity.type
_entity.pdbx_description
1 polymer ?
#
loop_
_entity_poly.entity_id
_entity_poly.type
_entity_poly.pdbx_seq_one_letter_code
_entity_poly.pdbx_strand_id
1 'polypeptide(L)'
;MKRRIILIIIVLVLILGISYAVIKHYNFFDINKPKPIDYSYRSNIRLEIINCSGINKQGQRAQDYLRSIGFDVYGIRSGARLIGQTTVIERINPDMKNAIEVSNALGFNKKIWVLPLKQQITPEVQKDLDSLLYLEVTLILGKDCEKFFPEETQ
;
A
#
# COMPACT_ATOMS: atom_id res chain seq x y z
N MET A 1 -44.00 34.48 -13.22
CA MET A 1 -43.08 34.00 -12.15
C MET A 1 -43.21 32.50 -11.84
N LYS A 2 -44.39 31.97 -11.50
CA LYS A 2 -44.57 30.55 -11.11
C LYS A 2 -44.01 29.53 -12.13
N ARG A 3 -44.23 29.74 -13.44
CA ARG A 3 -43.68 28.86 -14.51
C ARG A 3 -42.15 28.83 -14.57
N ARG A 4 -41.47 29.96 -14.30
CA ARG A 4 -39.99 30.04 -14.29
C ARG A 4 -39.42 29.32 -13.07
N ILE A 5 -40.08 29.42 -11.93
CA ILE A 5 -39.70 28.72 -10.69
C ILE A 5 -39.83 27.20 -10.88
N ILE A 6 -40.93 26.73 -11.48
CA ILE A 6 -41.14 25.30 -11.78
C ILE A 6 -40.04 24.76 -12.70
N LEU A 7 -39.67 25.51 -13.74
CA LEU A 7 -38.60 25.14 -14.67
C LEU A 7 -37.24 25.02 -13.97
N ILE A 8 -36.91 25.94 -13.07
CA ILE A 8 -35.66 25.90 -12.29
C ILE A 8 -35.62 24.66 -11.39
N ILE A 9 -36.72 24.31 -10.73
CA ILE A 9 -36.80 23.13 -9.87
C ILE A 9 -36.59 21.84 -10.68
N ILE A 10 -37.21 21.74 -11.86
CA ILE A 10 -37.06 20.57 -12.74
C ILE A 10 -35.61 20.41 -13.20
N VAL A 11 -34.97 21.49 -13.61
CA VAL A 11 -33.55 21.48 -14.03
C VAL A 11 -32.65 21.06 -12.86
N LEU A 12 -32.91 21.55 -11.65
CA LEU A 12 -32.12 21.20 -10.48
C LEU A 12 -32.25 19.72 -10.10
N VAL A 13 -33.46 19.15 -10.19
CA VAL A 13 -33.69 17.71 -9.98
C VAL A 13 -32.98 16.87 -11.04
N LEU A 14 -32.99 17.31 -12.30
CA LEU A 14 -32.27 16.63 -13.39
C LEU A 14 -30.75 16.62 -13.15
N ILE A 15 -30.17 17.76 -12.74
CA ILE A 15 -28.73 17.86 -12.42
C ILE A 15 -28.37 16.92 -11.27
N LEU A 16 -29.19 16.88 -10.20
CA LEU A 16 -28.98 15.98 -9.08
C LEU A 16 -29.08 14.50 -9.49
N GLY A 17 -30.06 14.16 -10.33
CA GLY A 17 -30.24 12.79 -10.84
C GLY A 17 -29.06 12.32 -11.71
N ILE A 18 -28.56 13.18 -12.61
CA ILE A 18 -27.39 12.89 -13.44
C ILE A 18 -26.14 12.74 -12.58
N SER A 19 -25.94 13.65 -11.62
CA SER A 19 -24.80 13.60 -10.69
C SER A 19 -24.79 12.28 -9.90
N TYR A 20 -25.95 11.85 -9.39
CA TYR A 20 -26.10 10.58 -8.69
C TYR A 20 -25.78 9.37 -9.58
N ALA A 21 -26.30 9.37 -10.83
CA ALA A 21 -26.05 8.29 -11.79
C ALA A 21 -24.56 8.18 -12.15
N VAL A 22 -23.88 9.32 -12.36
CA VAL A 22 -22.45 9.41 -12.61
C VAL A 22 -21.67 8.83 -11.43
N ILE A 23 -21.93 9.26 -10.19
CA ILE A 23 -21.25 8.74 -8.99
C ILE A 23 -21.44 7.22 -8.87
N LYS A 24 -22.66 6.71 -9.11
CA LYS A 24 -22.93 5.26 -9.05
C LYS A 24 -22.22 4.49 -10.16
N HIS A 25 -22.18 5.01 -11.38
CA HIS A 25 -21.55 4.35 -12.52
C HIS A 25 -20.02 4.35 -12.41
N TYR A 26 -19.41 5.45 -11.96
CA TYR A 26 -17.97 5.51 -11.68
C TYR A 26 -17.56 4.61 -10.50
N ASN A 27 -18.42 4.47 -9.47
CA ASN A 27 -18.16 3.52 -8.39
C ASN A 27 -18.32 2.04 -8.80
N PHE A 28 -18.93 1.75 -9.96
CA PHE A 28 -19.12 0.38 -10.47
C PHE A 28 -17.98 -0.10 -11.39
N PHE A 29 -17.10 0.80 -11.85
CA PHE A 29 -15.80 0.39 -12.38
C PHE A 29 -14.89 -0.03 -11.23
N ASP A 30 -15.28 -1.13 -10.59
CA ASP A 30 -14.53 -1.76 -9.51
C ASP A 30 -13.39 -2.58 -10.14
N ILE A 31 -12.34 -1.85 -10.51
CA ILE A 31 -11.03 -2.40 -10.88
C ILE A 31 -10.35 -3.08 -9.66
N ASN A 32 -11.03 -3.12 -8.49
CA ASN A 32 -10.57 -3.76 -7.27
C ASN A 32 -11.32 -5.06 -6.96
N LYS A 33 -11.73 -5.85 -7.97
CA LYS A 33 -11.76 -7.29 -7.69
C LYS A 33 -10.31 -7.67 -7.39
N PRO A 34 -9.94 -8.06 -6.16
CA PRO A 34 -8.58 -8.51 -5.90
C PRO A 34 -8.33 -9.62 -6.92
N LYS A 35 -7.34 -9.44 -7.79
CA LYS A 35 -6.85 -10.55 -8.60
C LYS A 35 -6.51 -11.65 -7.59
N PRO A 36 -6.89 -12.92 -7.86
CA PRO A 36 -6.45 -14.01 -7.00
C PRO A 36 -4.94 -13.87 -6.82
N ILE A 37 -4.53 -13.66 -5.57
CA ILE A 37 -3.13 -13.41 -5.23
C ILE A 37 -2.42 -14.71 -5.53
N ASP A 38 -1.58 -14.69 -6.56
CA ASP A 38 -0.68 -15.81 -6.83
C ASP A 38 0.46 -15.75 -5.81
N TYR A 39 0.28 -16.47 -4.70
CA TYR A 39 1.28 -16.57 -3.63
C TYR A 39 2.57 -17.28 -4.11
N SER A 40 2.54 -18.03 -5.21
CA SER A 40 3.71 -18.75 -5.72
C SER A 40 4.80 -17.83 -6.26
N TYR A 41 4.43 -16.64 -6.75
CA TYR A 41 5.40 -15.61 -7.15
C TYR A 41 6.07 -14.96 -5.93
N ARG A 42 5.29 -14.72 -4.86
CA ARG A 42 5.77 -14.06 -3.64
C ARG A 42 6.75 -14.91 -2.85
N SER A 43 6.59 -16.23 -2.88
CA SER A 43 7.53 -17.16 -2.24
C SER A 43 8.91 -17.15 -2.89
N ASN A 44 9.07 -16.57 -4.09
CA ASN A 44 10.35 -16.46 -4.78
C ASN A 44 11.09 -15.14 -4.51
N ILE A 45 10.48 -14.21 -3.76
CA ILE A 45 11.12 -12.95 -3.38
C ILE A 45 11.72 -13.13 -1.99
N ARG A 46 13.03 -13.29 -1.90
CA ARG A 46 13.75 -13.33 -0.63
C ARG A 46 13.98 -11.92 -0.13
N LEU A 47 13.42 -11.65 1.03
CA LEU A 47 13.36 -10.34 1.64
C LEU A 47 14.11 -10.32 2.96
N GLU A 48 14.88 -9.26 3.17
CA GLU A 48 15.43 -8.92 4.47
C GLU A 48 14.72 -7.71 5.07
N ILE A 49 14.53 -7.73 6.39
CA ILE A 49 13.96 -6.60 7.13
C ILE A 49 15.07 -5.91 7.92
N ILE A 50 15.20 -4.59 7.79
CA ILE A 50 16.08 -3.76 8.62
C ILE A 50 15.20 -2.82 9.45
N ASN A 51 15.18 -3.02 10.77
CA ASN A 51 14.43 -2.16 11.68
C ASN A 51 15.23 -0.89 12.01
N CYS A 52 14.83 0.23 11.42
CA CYS A 52 15.36 1.57 11.68
C CYS A 52 14.30 2.48 12.33
N SER A 53 13.21 1.91 12.84
CA SER A 53 12.07 2.66 13.37
C SER A 53 12.31 3.15 14.80
N GLY A 54 13.13 2.42 15.56
CA GLY A 54 13.28 2.59 17.01
C GLY A 54 12.14 1.96 17.82
N ILE A 55 11.20 1.28 17.16
CA ILE A 55 10.05 0.63 17.78
C ILE A 55 10.39 -0.83 18.10
N ASN A 56 10.15 -1.22 19.34
CA ASN A 56 10.45 -2.56 19.83
C ASN A 56 9.59 -3.61 19.11
N LYS A 57 10.17 -4.78 18.80
CA LYS A 57 9.53 -5.91 18.10
C LYS A 57 8.94 -5.62 16.71
N GLN A 58 9.11 -4.41 16.18
CA GLN A 58 8.50 -3.99 14.93
C GLN A 58 9.01 -4.80 13.72
N GLY A 59 10.30 -5.17 13.72
CA GLY A 59 10.85 -6.09 12.72
C GLY A 59 10.22 -7.48 12.77
N GLN A 60 9.86 -7.96 13.96
CA GLN A 60 9.22 -9.26 14.13
C GLN A 60 7.76 -9.23 13.65
N ARG A 61 7.02 -8.17 14.00
CA ARG A 61 5.66 -7.95 13.47
C ARG A 61 5.64 -7.91 11.95
N ALA A 62 6.59 -7.19 11.35
CA ALA A 62 6.73 -7.12 9.90
C ALA A 62 7.05 -8.49 9.28
N GLN A 63 7.94 -9.27 9.90
CA GLN A 63 8.25 -10.63 9.47
C GLN A 63 7.04 -11.55 9.51
N ASP A 64 6.29 -11.56 10.61
CA ASP A 64 5.13 -12.42 10.81
C ASP A 64 4.05 -12.09 9.77
N TYR A 65 3.77 -10.79 9.56
CA TYR A 65 2.84 -10.35 8.52
C TYR A 65 3.30 -10.77 7.12
N LEU A 66 4.54 -10.46 6.73
CA LEU A 66 5.05 -10.75 5.38
C LEU A 66 5.08 -12.25 5.08
N ARG A 67 5.43 -13.08 6.06
CA ARG A 67 5.35 -14.55 5.94
C ARG A 67 3.91 -15.03 5.81
N SER A 68 2.98 -14.46 6.57
CA SER A 68 1.56 -14.85 6.48
C SER A 68 0.94 -14.54 5.11
N ILE A 69 1.48 -13.56 4.37
CA ILE A 69 1.07 -13.24 3.00
C ILE A 69 1.99 -13.83 1.91
N GLY A 70 2.89 -14.74 2.28
CA GLY A 70 3.62 -15.62 1.34
C GLY A 70 5.03 -15.19 0.93
N PHE A 71 5.64 -14.19 1.56
CA PHE A 71 7.03 -13.79 1.24
C PHE A 71 8.08 -14.67 1.96
N ASP A 72 9.22 -14.92 1.30
CA ASP A 72 10.39 -15.56 1.93
C ASP A 72 11.20 -14.51 2.72
N VAL A 73 10.86 -14.34 4.00
CA VAL A 73 11.64 -13.44 4.88
C VAL A 73 12.88 -14.17 5.40
N TYR A 74 14.03 -13.84 4.81
CA TYR A 74 15.35 -14.39 5.16
C TYR A 74 15.75 -14.05 6.59
N GLY A 75 15.56 -12.80 7.01
CA GLY A 75 16.03 -12.36 8.32
C GLY A 75 15.60 -10.95 8.70
N ILE A 76 15.83 -10.63 9.97
CA ILE A 76 15.62 -9.31 10.55
C ILE A 76 16.97 -8.82 11.09
N ARG A 77 17.32 -7.57 10.79
CA ARG A 77 18.45 -6.86 11.38
C ARG A 77 17.98 -5.55 11.99
N SER A 78 18.76 -5.04 12.94
CA SER A 78 18.55 -3.69 13.50
C SER A 78 19.50 -2.72 12.81
N GLY A 79 18.97 -1.59 12.33
CA GLY A 79 19.80 -0.52 11.78
C GLY A 79 20.34 0.38 12.88
N ALA A 80 21.56 0.89 12.69
CA ALA A 80 22.20 1.79 13.66
C ALA A 80 21.59 3.21 13.66
N ARG A 81 20.93 3.61 12.56
CA ARG A 81 20.39 4.95 12.37
C ARG A 81 18.87 4.89 12.24
N LEU A 82 18.18 5.80 12.92
CA LEU A 82 16.74 5.98 12.75
C LEU A 82 16.42 6.63 11.41
N ILE A 83 15.39 6.12 10.73
CA ILE A 83 14.98 6.60 9.40
C ILE A 83 13.51 7.02 9.47
N GLY A 84 13.14 8.09 8.77
CA GLY A 84 11.79 8.65 8.83
C GLY A 84 10.75 7.80 8.11
N GLN A 85 11.07 7.36 6.90
CA GLN A 85 10.15 6.66 6.00
C GLN A 85 10.53 5.19 5.84
N THR A 86 9.52 4.35 5.67
CA THR A 86 9.66 2.94 5.35
C THR A 86 9.93 2.81 3.86
N THR A 87 11.02 2.13 3.52
CA THR A 87 11.56 2.08 2.16
C THR A 87 11.79 0.64 1.75
N VAL A 88 11.38 0.29 0.54
CA VAL A 88 11.64 -1.00 -0.10
C VAL A 88 12.75 -0.80 -1.12
N ILE A 89 13.85 -1.53 -0.97
CA ILE A 89 15.02 -1.44 -1.83
C ILE A 89 15.11 -2.68 -2.71
N GLU A 90 15.11 -2.47 -4.02
CA GLU A 90 15.43 -3.51 -5.01
C GLU A 90 16.94 -3.75 -5.06
N ARG A 91 17.34 -5.03 -5.03
CA ARG A 91 18.73 -5.46 -5.03
C ARG A 91 19.19 -6.15 -6.31
N ILE A 92 18.28 -6.71 -7.11
CA ILE A 92 18.67 -7.57 -8.24
C ILE A 92 18.12 -7.05 -9.57
N ASN A 93 16.84 -6.68 -9.63
CA ASN A 93 16.17 -6.40 -10.89
C ASN A 93 16.22 -4.90 -11.26
N PRO A 94 16.84 -4.48 -12.38
CA PRO A 94 16.86 -3.08 -12.78
C PRO A 94 15.48 -2.42 -12.94
N ASP A 95 14.45 -3.22 -13.24
CA ASP A 95 13.05 -2.77 -13.41
C ASP A 95 12.31 -2.61 -12.06
N MET A 96 12.94 -2.91 -10.93
CA MET A 96 12.36 -2.84 -9.58
C MET A 96 11.10 -3.69 -9.36
N LYS A 97 10.91 -4.75 -10.16
CA LYS A 97 9.69 -5.58 -10.12
C LYS A 97 9.41 -6.15 -8.74
N ASN A 98 10.45 -6.59 -8.02
CA ASN A 98 10.26 -7.22 -6.72
C ASN A 98 9.93 -6.17 -5.65
N ALA A 99 10.65 -5.06 -5.66
CA ALA A 99 10.40 -3.97 -4.71
C ALA A 99 9.00 -3.34 -4.91
N ILE A 100 8.53 -3.22 -6.16
CA ILE A 100 7.18 -2.77 -6.47
C ILE A 100 6.13 -3.76 -5.97
N GLU A 101 6.32 -5.08 -6.16
CA GLU A 101 5.38 -6.09 -5.65
C GLU A 101 5.29 -6.05 -4.11
N VAL A 102 6.42 -5.95 -3.42
CA VAL A 102 6.45 -5.80 -1.96
C VAL A 102 5.75 -4.51 -1.52
N SER A 103 6.05 -3.39 -2.17
CA SER A 103 5.40 -2.10 -1.87
C SER A 103 3.89 -2.14 -2.10
N ASN A 104 3.43 -2.78 -3.18
CA ASN A 104 2.02 -2.97 -3.48
C ASN A 104 1.33 -3.90 -2.46
N ALA A 105 2.01 -4.93 -1.98
CA ALA A 105 1.49 -5.85 -0.97
C ALA A 105 1.35 -5.19 0.42
N LEU A 106 2.19 -4.20 0.72
CA LEU A 106 2.11 -3.37 1.92
C LEU A 106 1.17 -2.17 1.75
N GLY A 107 0.98 -1.73 0.51
CA GLY A 107 0.16 -0.58 0.18
C GLY A 107 -1.31 -0.84 0.44
N PHE A 108 -1.97 0.11 1.10
CA PHE A 108 -3.43 0.08 1.23
C PHE A 108 -4.03 1.44 0.93
N ASN A 109 -5.27 1.38 0.42
CA ASN A 109 -6.07 2.56 0.16
C ASN A 109 -6.81 2.94 1.44
N LYS A 110 -6.33 3.97 2.15
CA LYS A 110 -7.12 4.54 3.25
C LYS A 110 -8.28 5.33 2.63
N LYS A 111 -9.49 4.77 2.69
CA LYS A 111 -10.72 5.52 2.39
C LYS A 111 -10.94 6.53 3.51
N ILE A 112 -10.83 7.81 3.19
CA ILE A 112 -11.29 8.87 4.07
C ILE A 112 -12.81 8.93 3.92
N TRP A 113 -13.56 8.60 4.98
CA TRP A 113 -15.03 8.47 4.93
C TRP A 113 -15.75 9.76 4.49
N VAL A 114 -15.07 10.92 4.60
CA VAL A 114 -15.64 12.26 4.37
C VAL A 114 -15.26 12.85 3.00
N LEU A 115 -14.28 12.30 2.27
CA LEU A 115 -13.89 12.80 0.95
C LEU A 115 -13.59 11.65 -0.03
N PRO A 116 -13.89 11.79 -1.33
CA PRO A 116 -13.48 10.86 -2.37
C PRO A 116 -11.95 10.86 -2.63
N LEU A 117 -11.15 11.34 -1.68
CA LEU A 117 -9.69 11.24 -1.69
C LEU A 117 -9.28 9.90 -1.10
N LYS A 118 -9.01 8.93 -1.98
CA LYS A 118 -8.20 7.76 -1.62
C LYS A 118 -6.77 8.26 -1.44
N GLN A 119 -6.26 8.27 -0.21
CA GLN A 119 -4.83 8.39 0.00
C GLN A 119 -4.24 6.98 -0.03
N GLN A 120 -3.52 6.68 -1.10
CA GLN A 120 -2.74 5.45 -1.19
C GLN A 120 -1.50 5.65 -0.32
N ILE A 121 -1.39 4.86 0.74
CA ILE A 121 -0.20 4.84 1.59
C ILE A 121 0.63 3.67 1.10
N THR A 122 1.76 3.95 0.46
CA THR A 122 2.74 2.96 0.01
C THR A 122 4.11 3.32 0.59
N PRO A 123 4.93 2.32 0.94
CA PRO A 123 6.34 2.55 1.22
C PRO A 123 7.05 3.26 0.05
N GLU A 124 8.11 3.99 0.36
CA GLU A 124 9.01 4.50 -0.66
C GLU A 124 9.69 3.32 -1.37
N VAL A 125 9.93 3.42 -2.67
CA VAL A 125 10.63 2.40 -3.44
C VAL A 125 11.92 2.98 -3.99
N GLN A 126 13.03 2.31 -3.70
CA GLN A 126 14.37 2.67 -4.16
C GLN A 126 15.06 1.47 -4.80
N LYS A 127 16.17 1.73 -5.47
CA LYS A 127 17.04 0.71 -6.05
C LYS A 127 18.47 0.90 -5.56
N ASP A 128 19.12 -0.20 -5.22
CA ASP A 128 20.52 -0.26 -4.86
C ASP A 128 21.02 -1.66 -5.19
N LEU A 129 21.41 -1.82 -6.46
CA LEU A 129 21.66 -3.11 -7.09
C LEU A 129 22.96 -3.72 -6.56
N ASP A 130 22.82 -4.83 -5.85
CA ASP A 130 23.93 -5.63 -5.34
C ASP A 130 23.50 -7.11 -5.35
N SER A 131 23.81 -7.78 -6.45
CA SER A 131 23.47 -9.19 -6.65
C SER A 131 24.32 -10.15 -5.81
N LEU A 132 25.37 -9.66 -5.13
CA LEU A 132 26.20 -10.49 -4.24
C LEU A 132 25.51 -10.77 -2.90
N LEU A 133 24.47 -10.02 -2.56
CA LEU A 133 23.76 -10.14 -1.27
C LEU A 133 22.83 -11.36 -1.18
N TYR A 134 22.59 -12.10 -2.28
CA TYR A 134 21.63 -13.22 -2.34
C TYR A 134 20.22 -12.87 -1.79
N LEU A 135 19.84 -11.61 -1.91
CA LEU A 135 18.56 -11.04 -1.52
C LEU A 135 17.98 -10.30 -2.71
N GLU A 136 16.70 -10.47 -3.01
CA GLU A 136 15.99 -9.69 -4.03
C GLU A 136 15.59 -8.32 -3.50
N VAL A 137 15.17 -8.25 -2.22
CA VAL A 137 14.61 -7.03 -1.62
C VAL A 137 15.11 -6.80 -0.20
N THR A 138 15.36 -5.53 0.13
CA THR A 138 15.52 -5.08 1.52
C THR A 138 14.36 -4.16 1.90
N LEU A 139 13.62 -4.51 2.94
CA LEU A 139 12.62 -3.65 3.57
C LEU A 139 13.24 -2.92 4.77
N ILE A 140 13.39 -1.61 4.65
CA ILE A 140 13.82 -0.74 5.74
C ILE A 140 12.58 -0.19 6.44
N LEU A 141 12.41 -0.49 7.72
CA LEU A 141 11.32 0.03 8.54
C LEU A 141 11.69 1.40 9.10
N GLY A 142 10.97 2.44 8.66
CA GLY A 142 11.11 3.80 9.19
C GLY A 142 10.21 4.04 10.39
N LYS A 143 10.23 5.26 10.94
CA LYS A 143 9.33 5.68 12.03
C LYS A 143 7.85 5.58 11.68
N ASP A 144 7.50 5.59 10.41
CA ASP A 144 6.14 5.45 9.92
C ASP A 144 5.68 4.00 9.74
N CYS A 145 6.51 3.00 10.09
CA CYS A 145 6.23 1.60 9.82
C CYS A 145 4.99 1.04 10.55
N GLU A 146 4.54 1.66 11.64
CA GLU A 146 3.28 1.30 12.31
C GLU A 146 2.06 1.49 11.42
N LYS A 147 2.15 2.35 10.39
CA LYS A 147 1.08 2.49 9.40
C LYS A 147 0.88 1.21 8.60
N PHE A 148 1.95 0.44 8.38
CA PHE A 148 1.94 -0.79 7.59
C PHE A 148 1.84 -2.04 8.46
N PHE A 149 2.40 -1.99 9.68
CA PHE A 149 2.40 -3.10 10.63
C PHE A 149 1.98 -2.58 12.01
N PRO A 150 0.67 -2.33 12.23
CA PRO A 150 0.18 -1.84 13.51
C PRO A 150 0.37 -2.89 14.61
N GLU A 151 0.47 -2.41 15.85
CA GLU A 151 0.38 -3.29 17.01
C GLU A 151 -1.04 -3.84 17.12
N GLU A 152 -1.18 -5.17 17.14
CA GLU A 152 -2.46 -5.79 17.45
C GLU A 152 -2.81 -5.46 18.89
N THR A 153 -3.80 -4.59 19.09
CA THR A 153 -4.40 -4.35 20.40
C THR A 153 -5.10 -5.64 20.83
N GLN A 154 -4.49 -6.39 21.74
CA GLN A 154 -5.15 -7.50 22.45
C GLN A 154 -6.19 -6.97 23.42
#